data_AF-A0A2S6IHZ0-F1
#
_entry.id   AF-A0A2S6IHZ0-F1
#
_cell.length_a   1.000
_cell.length_b   1.000
_cell.length_c   1.000
_cell.angle_alpha   90.00
_cell.angle_beta   90.00
_cell.angle_gamma   90.00
#
_symmetry.space_group_name_H-M   'P 1'
#
loop_
_entity.id
_entity.type
_entity.pdbx_description
1 polymer ?
#
loop_
_entity_poly.entity_id
_entity_poly.type
_entity_poly.pdbx_seq_one_letter_code
_entity_poly.pdbx_strand_id
1 'polypeptide(L)'
;MRELLAQELALVEGWNRLQAVYALDLGNGRLQARMDELSAHLAAAAGLPIAVITVLDQSAASFAGSYGVTGWLARVGAVPVELAPCVRVVTTAAPVVIGDLRADAVHRHNPLVTRCGLAAYAGAPILHASGQVLGAACVFGTQVLAFTAETLAAVAAAAADAGAALHEHAQHGRAAS
;
A
#
# COMPACT_ATOMS: atom_id res chain seq x y z
N MET A 1 -0.21 6.37 22.72
CA MET A 1 0.08 6.48 21.27
C MET A 1 1.24 5.59 20.83
N ARG A 2 2.39 5.57 21.52
CA ARG A 2 3.51 4.64 21.20
C ARG A 2 3.19 3.15 21.40
N GLU A 3 2.41 2.78 22.40
CA GLU A 3 2.04 1.37 22.65
C GLU A 3 1.07 0.79 21.60
N LEU A 4 0.10 1.59 21.14
CA LEU A 4 -0.83 1.17 20.08
C LEU A 4 -0.09 0.93 18.75
N LEU A 5 0.85 1.82 18.40
CA LEU A 5 1.68 1.63 17.21
C LEU A 5 2.59 0.40 17.33
N ALA A 6 3.10 0.09 18.52
CA ALA A 6 3.92 -1.10 18.74
C ALA A 6 3.11 -2.41 18.60
N GLN A 7 1.86 -2.45 19.06
CA GLN A 7 0.97 -3.59 18.86
C GLN A 7 0.55 -3.75 17.39
N GLU A 8 0.32 -2.63 16.69
CA GLU A 8 0.09 -2.61 15.25
C GLU A 8 1.31 -3.18 14.49
N LEU A 9 2.52 -2.73 14.80
CA LEU A 9 3.75 -3.21 14.13
C LEU A 9 4.01 -4.70 14.36
N ALA A 10 3.69 -5.25 15.54
CA ALA A 10 3.82 -6.68 15.83
C ALA A 10 2.96 -7.55 14.87
N LEU A 11 1.85 -7.03 14.33
CA LEU A 11 1.02 -7.74 13.34
C LEU A 11 1.66 -7.75 11.95
N VAL A 12 2.60 -6.84 11.68
CA VAL A 12 3.38 -6.78 10.44
C VAL A 12 4.59 -7.73 10.50
N GLU A 13 5.02 -8.12 11.70
CA GLU A 13 6.21 -8.95 11.99
C GLU A 13 5.99 -10.46 11.91
N GLY A 14 4.76 -10.93 11.70
CA GLY A 14 4.45 -12.37 11.70
C GLY A 14 5.34 -13.16 10.72
N TRP A 15 6.12 -14.11 11.23
CA TRP A 15 7.15 -14.83 10.45
C TRP A 15 6.66 -15.35 9.09
N ASN A 16 5.51 -16.02 9.05
CA ASN A 16 4.93 -16.55 7.81
C ASN A 16 4.61 -15.45 6.79
N ARG A 17 4.19 -14.27 7.25
CA ARG A 17 3.89 -13.12 6.41
C ARG A 17 5.18 -12.54 5.84
N LEU A 18 6.20 -12.36 6.67
CA LEU A 18 7.51 -11.85 6.22
C LEU A 18 8.16 -12.79 5.20
N GLN A 19 8.08 -14.11 5.42
CA GLN A 19 8.53 -15.08 4.43
C GLN A 19 7.79 -14.91 3.08
N ALA A 20 6.47 -14.71 3.12
CA ALA A 20 5.69 -14.45 1.91
C ALA A 20 6.09 -13.12 1.24
N VAL A 21 6.33 -12.05 2.02
CA VAL A 21 6.78 -10.75 1.51
C VAL A 21 8.14 -10.85 0.84
N TYR A 22 9.13 -11.47 1.50
CA TYR A 22 10.49 -11.58 0.94
C TYR A 22 10.55 -12.50 -0.28
N ALA A 23 9.67 -13.51 -0.37
CA ALA A 23 9.58 -14.38 -1.54
C ALA A 23 9.05 -13.69 -2.81
N LEU A 24 8.50 -12.47 -2.71
CA LEU A 24 7.98 -11.73 -3.87
C LEU A 24 9.06 -11.14 -4.76
N ASP A 25 10.30 -11.00 -4.28
CA ASP A 25 11.39 -10.33 -4.98
C ASP A 25 10.93 -9.04 -5.68
N LEU A 26 10.60 -8.01 -4.89
CA LEU A 26 10.07 -6.75 -5.43
C LEU A 26 11.03 -6.03 -6.40
N GLY A 27 12.29 -6.46 -6.49
CA GLY A 27 13.24 -6.00 -7.51
C GLY A 27 12.99 -6.60 -8.90
N ASN A 28 12.08 -7.57 -9.02
CA ASN A 28 11.73 -8.19 -10.29
C ASN A 28 11.02 -7.20 -11.23
N GLY A 29 11.69 -6.81 -12.32
CA GLY A 29 11.16 -5.81 -13.25
C GLY A 29 9.83 -6.18 -13.92
N ARG A 30 9.54 -7.48 -14.11
CA ARG A 30 8.25 -7.91 -14.68
C ARG A 30 7.12 -7.75 -13.66
N LEU A 31 7.37 -8.08 -12.40
CA LEU A 31 6.41 -7.84 -11.32
C LEU A 31 6.15 -6.34 -11.18
N GLN A 32 7.22 -5.54 -11.12
CA GLN A 32 7.11 -4.08 -10.97
C GLN A 32 6.29 -3.47 -12.12
N ALA A 33 6.59 -3.81 -13.38
CA ALA A 33 5.82 -3.31 -14.53
C ALA A 33 4.32 -3.67 -14.44
N ARG A 34 3.99 -4.88 -13.98
CA ARG A 34 2.59 -5.30 -13.79
C ARG A 34 1.91 -4.50 -12.67
N MET A 35 2.62 -4.21 -11.59
CA MET A 35 2.07 -3.44 -10.46
C MET A 35 1.94 -1.96 -10.80
N ASP A 36 2.83 -1.40 -11.62
CA ASP A 36 2.71 -0.04 -12.15
C ASP A 36 1.48 0.10 -13.05
N GLU A 37 1.21 -0.89 -13.91
CA GLU A 37 0.01 -0.94 -14.75
C GLU A 37 -1.27 -0.96 -13.88
N LEU A 38 -1.33 -1.84 -12.87
CA LEU A 38 -2.45 -1.89 -11.93
C LEU A 38 -2.62 -0.58 -11.17
N SER A 39 -1.52 0.07 -10.76
CA SER A 39 -1.55 1.37 -10.10
C SER A 39 -2.10 2.46 -11.03
N ALA A 40 -1.69 2.47 -12.31
CA ALA A 40 -2.22 3.41 -13.29
C ALA A 40 -3.73 3.23 -13.53
N HIS A 41 -4.19 1.99 -13.65
CA HIS A 41 -5.63 1.68 -13.77
C HIS A 41 -6.40 2.11 -12.53
N LEU A 42 -5.87 1.86 -11.33
CA LEU A 42 -6.48 2.30 -10.08
C LEU A 42 -6.60 3.83 -10.01
N ALA A 43 -5.52 4.56 -10.34
CA ALA A 43 -5.54 6.02 -10.35
C ALA A 43 -6.63 6.57 -11.30
N ALA A 44 -6.71 6.00 -12.51
CA ALA A 44 -7.72 6.37 -13.49
C ALA A 44 -9.14 6.08 -13.01
N ALA A 45 -9.40 4.88 -12.47
CA ALA A 45 -10.71 4.47 -11.98
C ALA A 45 -11.16 5.28 -10.75
N ALA A 46 -10.23 5.64 -9.88
CA ALA A 46 -10.50 6.48 -8.71
C ALA A 46 -10.61 7.97 -9.05
N GLY A 47 -10.18 8.40 -10.23
CA GLY A 47 -10.10 9.81 -10.61
C GLY A 47 -9.09 10.60 -9.77
N LEU A 48 -8.02 9.94 -9.31
CA LEU A 48 -7.05 10.52 -8.37
C LEU A 48 -5.62 10.53 -8.93
N PRO A 49 -4.80 11.51 -8.54
CA PRO A 49 -3.50 11.74 -9.18
C PRO A 49 -2.46 10.69 -8.81
N ILE A 50 -2.64 9.96 -7.70
CA ILE A 50 -1.63 9.06 -7.15
C ILE A 50 -2.31 7.75 -6.73
N ALA A 51 -1.73 6.64 -7.16
CA ALA A 51 -2.08 5.30 -6.71
C ALA A 51 -0.81 4.49 -6.47
N VAL A 52 -0.81 3.66 -5.43
CA VAL A 52 0.35 2.86 -5.05
C VAL A 52 -0.10 1.47 -4.62
N ILE A 53 0.58 0.45 -5.10
CA ILE A 53 0.52 -0.90 -4.55
C ILE A 53 1.71 -1.04 -3.60
N THR A 54 1.41 -1.18 -2.32
CA THR A 54 2.42 -1.29 -1.26
C THR A 54 2.47 -2.69 -0.71
N VAL A 55 3.68 -3.15 -0.41
CA VAL A 55 3.95 -4.36 0.38
C VAL A 55 4.76 -3.93 1.59
N LEU A 56 4.35 -4.37 2.78
CA LEU A 56 4.92 -3.90 4.04
C LEU A 56 5.78 -4.99 4.68
N ASP A 57 6.89 -4.61 5.28
CA ASP A 57 7.56 -5.40 6.31
C ASP A 57 7.65 -4.61 7.62
N GLN A 58 8.39 -5.11 8.59
CA GLN A 58 8.54 -4.48 9.91
C GLN A 58 9.22 -3.11 9.88
N SER A 59 9.84 -2.73 8.76
CA SER A 59 10.68 -1.54 8.62
C SER A 59 10.18 -0.57 7.56
N ALA A 60 9.59 -1.07 6.48
CA ALA A 60 9.26 -0.26 5.32
C ALA A 60 7.91 -0.63 4.70
N ALA A 61 7.25 0.38 4.13
CA ALA A 61 6.23 0.21 3.12
C ALA A 61 6.88 0.41 1.73
N SER A 62 7.20 -0.71 1.09
CA SER A 62 7.84 -0.75 -0.23
C SER A 62 6.80 -0.68 -1.33
N PHE A 63 7.11 0.03 -2.41
CA PHE A 63 6.23 0.21 -3.55
C PHE A 63 6.45 -0.95 -4.51
N ALA A 64 5.52 -1.90 -4.52
CA ALA A 64 5.48 -2.97 -5.52
C ALA A 64 5.21 -2.39 -6.91
N GLY A 65 4.40 -1.34 -6.97
CA GLY A 65 4.20 -0.49 -8.14
C GLY A 65 3.55 0.83 -7.76
N SER A 66 3.65 1.82 -8.64
CA SER A 66 3.14 3.16 -8.37
C SER A 66 2.77 3.93 -9.63
N TYR A 67 1.84 4.86 -9.49
CA TYR A 67 1.48 5.83 -10.51
C TYR A 67 1.38 7.22 -9.88
N GLY A 68 1.89 8.24 -10.59
CA GLY A 68 1.81 9.64 -10.16
C GLY A 68 2.73 10.03 -8.99
N VAL A 69 3.52 9.09 -8.46
CA VAL A 69 4.56 9.36 -7.46
C VAL A 69 5.73 10.07 -8.12
N THR A 70 6.23 11.14 -7.51
CA THR A 70 7.30 11.97 -8.08
C THR A 70 8.39 12.29 -7.06
N GLY A 71 9.48 12.91 -7.52
CA GLY A 71 10.56 13.40 -6.66
C GLY A 71 11.36 12.27 -6.01
N TRP A 72 11.75 12.47 -4.75
CA TRP A 72 12.56 11.50 -4.02
C TRP A 72 11.82 10.19 -3.73
N LEU A 73 10.49 10.24 -3.53
CA LEU A 73 9.67 9.05 -3.29
C LEU A 73 9.72 8.08 -4.47
N ALA A 74 9.65 8.60 -5.69
CA ALA A 74 9.74 7.78 -6.91
C ALA A 74 11.12 7.12 -7.07
N ARG A 75 12.18 7.74 -6.53
CA ARG A 75 13.55 7.17 -6.60
C ARG A 75 13.82 6.13 -5.53
N VAL A 76 13.29 6.35 -4.32
CA VAL A 76 13.50 5.44 -3.19
C VAL A 76 12.55 4.24 -3.29
N GLY A 77 11.32 4.45 -3.76
CA GLY A 77 10.33 3.37 -3.92
C GLY A 77 9.88 2.76 -2.59
N ALA A 78 10.08 3.47 -1.46
CA ALA A 78 9.67 3.02 -0.14
C ALA A 78 9.60 4.20 0.84
N VAL A 79 8.89 3.98 1.95
CA VAL A 79 8.90 4.86 3.13
C VAL A 79 9.03 4.02 4.40
N PRO A 80 9.58 4.57 5.50
CA PRO A 80 9.50 3.91 6.81
C PRO A 80 8.05 3.54 7.14
N VAL A 81 7.83 2.34 7.66
CA VAL A 81 6.49 1.77 7.86
C VAL A 81 5.62 2.64 8.79
N GLU A 82 6.22 3.31 9.76
CA GLU A 82 5.53 4.19 10.72
C GLU A 82 5.00 5.47 10.05
N LEU A 83 5.52 5.82 8.87
CA LEU A 83 5.04 6.94 8.06
C LEU A 83 3.93 6.53 7.08
N ALA A 84 3.66 5.25 6.91
CA ALA A 84 2.73 4.77 5.88
C ALA A 84 1.30 4.64 6.41
N PRO A 85 0.30 5.36 5.86
CA PRO A 85 -1.11 5.17 6.26
C PRO A 85 -1.62 3.74 6.01
N CYS A 86 -1.04 3.03 5.03
CA CYS A 86 -1.37 1.63 4.75
C CYS A 86 -0.97 0.65 5.86
N VAL A 87 -0.15 1.05 6.84
CA VAL A 87 0.11 0.20 8.02
C VAL A 87 -1.20 -0.13 8.76
N ARG A 88 -2.13 0.84 8.83
CA ARG A 88 -3.45 0.62 9.45
C ARG A 88 -4.30 -0.38 8.67
N VAL A 89 -4.18 -0.42 7.34
CA VAL A 89 -4.87 -1.41 6.50
C VAL A 89 -4.38 -2.81 6.81
N VAL A 90 -3.05 -2.99 6.90
CA VAL A 90 -2.43 -4.29 7.17
C VAL A 90 -2.78 -4.79 8.57
N THR A 91 -2.73 -3.91 9.56
CA THR A 91 -2.88 -4.27 10.97
C THR A 91 -4.33 -4.49 11.39
N THR A 92 -5.28 -3.80 10.76
CA THR A 92 -6.71 -4.03 10.96
C THR A 92 -7.31 -5.08 10.02
N ALA A 93 -6.56 -5.48 8.99
CA ALA A 93 -7.07 -6.28 7.87
C ALA A 93 -8.36 -5.73 7.24
N ALA A 94 -8.52 -4.40 7.26
CA ALA A 94 -9.73 -3.72 6.82
C ALA A 94 -9.39 -2.48 5.96
N PRO A 95 -10.31 -2.05 5.08
CA PRO A 95 -10.15 -0.80 4.36
C PRO A 95 -10.01 0.40 5.30
N VAL A 96 -9.15 1.34 4.94
CA VAL A 96 -8.93 2.59 5.70
C VAL A 96 -9.17 3.77 4.78
N VAL A 97 -9.93 4.74 5.30
CA VAL A 97 -10.28 5.98 4.59
C VAL A 97 -9.97 7.17 5.50
N ILE A 98 -9.21 8.12 4.98
CA ILE A 98 -8.82 9.37 5.66
C ILE A 98 -9.06 10.51 4.68
N GLY A 99 -10.18 11.21 4.83
CA GLY A 99 -10.56 12.32 3.94
C GLY A 99 -9.71 13.58 4.12
N ASP A 100 -9.14 13.77 5.31
CA ASP A 100 -8.20 14.85 5.63
C ASP A 100 -7.05 14.35 6.53
N LEU A 101 -5.90 14.07 5.90
CA LEU A 101 -4.66 13.68 6.57
C LEU A 101 -4.07 14.78 7.46
N ARG A 102 -4.45 16.05 7.26
CA ARG A 102 -3.96 17.20 8.05
C ARG A 102 -4.72 17.33 9.36
N ALA A 103 -5.95 16.81 9.42
CA ALA A 103 -6.74 16.69 10.63
C ALA A 103 -6.51 15.35 11.37
N ASP A 104 -5.93 14.36 10.70
CA ASP A 104 -5.66 13.04 11.29
C ASP A 104 -4.64 13.11 12.43
N ALA A 105 -4.99 12.51 13.57
CA ALA A 105 -4.19 12.63 14.79
C ALA A 105 -2.79 12.00 14.67
N VAL A 106 -2.64 10.99 13.81
CA VAL A 106 -1.41 10.23 13.58
C VAL A 106 -0.59 10.86 12.45
N HIS A 107 -1.25 11.26 11.37
CA HIS A 107 -0.57 11.65 10.13
C HIS A 107 -0.39 13.16 9.92
N ARG A 108 -1.02 14.04 10.70
CA ARG A 108 -0.93 15.50 10.48
C ARG A 108 0.50 16.09 10.45
N HIS A 109 1.45 15.45 11.13
CA HIS A 109 2.86 15.87 11.18
C HIS A 109 3.77 15.02 10.28
N ASN A 110 3.21 14.10 9.50
CA ASN A 110 3.94 13.21 8.62
C ASN A 110 4.63 14.01 7.50
N PRO A 111 5.91 13.75 7.17
CA PRO A 111 6.57 14.34 6.00
C PRO A 111 5.82 14.15 4.68
N LEU A 112 5.10 13.04 4.52
CA LEU A 112 4.27 12.80 3.33
C LEU A 112 3.13 13.84 3.20
N VAL A 113 2.60 14.31 4.33
CA VAL A 113 1.57 15.34 4.38
C VAL A 113 2.20 16.73 4.27
N THR A 114 3.17 17.01 5.14
CA THR A 114 3.75 18.35 5.31
C THR A 114 4.73 18.76 4.21
N ARG A 115 5.38 17.82 3.52
CA ARG A 115 6.39 18.09 2.49
C ARG A 115 6.01 17.59 1.11
N CYS A 116 5.23 16.51 1.02
CA CYS A 116 4.79 15.96 -0.27
C CYS A 116 3.36 16.40 -0.65
N GLY A 117 2.66 17.12 0.23
CA GLY A 117 1.35 17.72 -0.08
C GLY A 117 0.19 16.73 -0.12
N LEU A 118 0.37 15.49 0.35
CA LEU A 118 -0.71 14.52 0.44
C LEU A 118 -1.74 15.00 1.48
N ALA A 119 -3.02 14.93 1.13
CA ALA A 119 -4.11 15.48 1.93
C ALA A 119 -5.24 14.49 2.18
N ALA A 120 -5.39 13.45 1.34
CA ALA A 120 -6.39 12.41 1.54
C ALA A 120 -5.81 11.04 1.17
N TYR A 121 -6.36 9.98 1.76
CA TYR A 121 -5.93 8.60 1.59
C TYR A 121 -7.12 7.64 1.62
N ALA A 122 -7.13 6.66 0.72
CA ALA A 122 -7.98 5.48 0.82
C ALA A 122 -7.19 4.24 0.42
N GLY A 123 -7.32 3.15 1.18
CA GLY A 123 -6.63 1.89 0.90
C GLY A 123 -7.42 0.66 1.29
N ALA A 124 -7.18 -0.45 0.59
CA ALA A 124 -7.78 -1.76 0.86
C ALA A 124 -6.71 -2.85 0.98
N PRO A 125 -6.94 -3.90 1.79
CA PRO A 125 -5.95 -4.91 2.11
C PRO A 125 -5.68 -5.83 0.92
N ILE A 126 -4.39 -6.06 0.63
CA ILE A 126 -3.95 -7.07 -0.33
C ILE A 126 -3.76 -8.39 0.42
N LEU A 127 -4.62 -9.36 0.13
CA LEU A 127 -4.62 -10.67 0.78
C LEU A 127 -3.71 -11.65 0.04
N HIS A 128 -2.88 -12.35 0.81
CA HIS A 128 -2.20 -13.56 0.38
C HIS A 128 -3.15 -14.75 0.44
N ALA A 129 -2.88 -15.79 -0.36
CA ALA A 129 -3.66 -17.04 -0.37
C ALA A 129 -3.70 -17.76 1.00
N SER A 130 -2.74 -17.51 1.88
CA SER A 130 -2.75 -18.03 3.27
C SER A 130 -3.66 -17.23 4.24
N GLY A 131 -4.36 -16.20 3.75
CA GLY A 131 -5.22 -15.33 4.56
C GLY A 131 -4.49 -14.15 5.24
N GLN A 132 -3.19 -13.97 4.99
CA GLN A 132 -2.39 -12.88 5.57
C GLN A 132 -2.44 -11.63 4.69
N VAL A 133 -2.43 -10.44 5.30
CA VAL A 133 -2.38 -9.17 4.55
C VAL A 133 -0.92 -8.80 4.26
N LEU A 134 -0.52 -8.77 2.99
CA LEU A 134 0.86 -8.43 2.59
C LEU A 134 1.08 -6.92 2.49
N GLY A 135 0.02 -6.17 2.22
CA GLY A 135 0.09 -4.73 2.09
C GLY A 135 -1.25 -4.13 1.68
N ALA A 136 -1.22 -3.07 0.89
CA ALA A 136 -2.43 -2.37 0.46
C ALA A 136 -2.32 -1.83 -0.95
N ALA A 137 -3.44 -1.88 -1.69
CA ALA A 137 -3.66 -1.00 -2.84
C ALA A 137 -4.28 0.29 -2.32
N CYS A 138 -3.75 1.44 -2.71
CA CYS A 138 -4.21 2.71 -2.17
C CYS A 138 -4.10 3.86 -3.16
N VAL A 139 -4.87 4.90 -2.89
CA VAL A 139 -4.89 6.16 -3.64
C VAL A 139 -4.68 7.34 -2.70
N PHE A 140 -4.08 8.41 -3.23
CA PHE A 140 -3.88 9.65 -2.51
C PHE A 140 -4.44 10.84 -3.28
N GLY A 141 -5.04 11.78 -2.52
CA GLY A 141 -5.43 13.09 -3.00
C GLY A 141 -4.49 14.18 -2.50
N THR A 142 -4.34 15.26 -3.28
CA THR A 142 -3.60 16.48 -2.89
C THR A 142 -4.49 17.54 -2.23
N GLN A 143 -5.78 17.24 -2.11
CA GLN A 143 -6.81 18.02 -1.43
C GLN A 143 -7.64 17.13 -0.50
N VAL A 144 -8.42 17.74 0.39
CA VAL A 144 -9.39 17.03 1.23
C VAL A 144 -10.45 16.40 0.34
N LEU A 145 -10.82 15.15 0.63
CA LEU A 145 -11.77 14.38 -0.18
C LEU A 145 -12.83 13.70 0.68
N ALA A 146 -14.05 13.68 0.16
CA ALA A 146 -15.06 12.70 0.53
C ALA A 146 -15.01 11.58 -0.52
N PHE A 147 -14.49 10.41 -0.14
CA PHE A 147 -14.39 9.27 -1.05
C PHE A 147 -15.77 8.69 -1.34
N THR A 148 -16.05 8.42 -2.62
CA THR A 148 -17.33 7.84 -3.05
C THR A 148 -17.29 6.31 -2.98
N ALA A 149 -18.45 5.67 -3.06
CA ALA A 149 -18.55 4.21 -3.11
C ALA A 149 -17.79 3.63 -4.31
N GLU A 150 -17.79 4.33 -5.44
CA GLU A 150 -17.08 3.95 -6.66
C GLU A 150 -15.56 3.96 -6.44
N THR A 151 -15.02 4.99 -5.78
CA THR A 151 -13.58 5.02 -5.44
C THR A 151 -13.21 3.86 -4.53
N LEU A 152 -14.02 3.58 -3.49
CA LEU A 152 -13.74 2.49 -2.56
C LEU A 152 -13.85 1.11 -3.24
N ALA A 153 -14.79 0.94 -4.17
CA ALA A 153 -14.90 -0.26 -4.98
C ALA A 153 -13.69 -0.44 -5.90
N ALA A 154 -13.20 0.63 -6.53
CA ALA A 154 -11.99 0.59 -7.36
C ALA A 154 -10.75 0.19 -6.57
N VAL A 155 -10.57 0.76 -5.37
CA VAL A 155 -9.46 0.41 -4.46
C VAL A 155 -9.55 -1.05 -4.01
N ALA A 156 -10.75 -1.54 -3.69
CA ALA A 156 -10.96 -2.95 -3.31
C ALA A 156 -10.68 -3.92 -4.48
N ALA A 157 -11.15 -3.60 -5.68
CA ALA A 157 -10.89 -4.40 -6.88
C ALA A 157 -9.38 -4.47 -7.19
N ALA A 158 -8.69 -3.33 -7.16
CA ALA A 158 -7.24 -3.28 -7.37
C ALA A 158 -6.47 -4.08 -6.30
N ALA A 159 -6.93 -4.09 -5.05
CA ALA A 159 -6.32 -4.91 -4.00
C ALA A 159 -6.47 -6.41 -4.27
N ALA A 160 -7.64 -6.84 -4.76
CA ALA A 160 -7.86 -8.23 -5.16
C ALA A 160 -6.99 -8.64 -6.36
N ASP A 161 -6.93 -7.80 -7.40
CA ASP A 161 -6.11 -8.03 -8.59
C ASP A 161 -4.60 -8.08 -8.26
N ALA A 162 -4.14 -7.18 -7.40
CA ALA A 162 -2.77 -7.19 -6.90
C ALA A 162 -2.47 -8.47 -6.12
N GLY A 163 -3.38 -8.91 -5.25
CA GLY A 163 -3.24 -10.15 -4.49
C GLY A 163 -3.10 -11.38 -5.39
N ALA A 164 -3.93 -11.48 -6.43
CA ALA A 164 -3.86 -12.55 -7.42
C ALA A 164 -2.51 -12.54 -8.17
N ALA A 165 -2.09 -11.38 -8.68
CA ALA A 165 -0.85 -11.25 -9.43
C ALA A 165 0.41 -11.53 -8.56
N LEU A 166 0.41 -11.11 -7.30
CA LEU A 166 1.48 -11.43 -6.35
C LEU A 166 1.53 -12.94 -6.04
N HIS A 167 0.37 -13.57 -5.89
CA HIS A 167 0.29 -15.01 -5.67
C HIS A 167 0.84 -15.80 -6.86
N GLU A 168 0.41 -15.45 -8.07
CA GLU A 168 0.94 -16.04 -9.31
C GLU A 168 2.45 -15.87 -9.40
N HIS A 169 2.97 -14.67 -9.14
CA HIS A 169 4.40 -14.40 -9.16
C HIS A 169 5.18 -15.32 -8.21
N ALA A 170 4.71 -15.44 -6.95
CA ALA A 170 5.33 -16.29 -5.95
C ALA A 170 5.28 -17.79 -6.29
N GLN A 171 4.31 -18.24 -7.09
CA GLN A 171 4.28 -19.63 -7.58
C GLN A 171 5.30 -19.87 -8.70
N HIS A 172 5.45 -18.93 -9.63
CA HIS A 172 6.41 -19.06 -10.73
C HIS A 172 7.86 -19.05 -10.24
N GLY A 173 8.19 -18.24 -9.21
CA GLY A 173 9.52 -18.23 -8.62
C GLY A 173 9.89 -19.56 -7.94
N ARG A 174 8.91 -20.26 -7.36
CA ARG A 174 9.10 -21.57 -6.70
C ARG A 174 9.24 -22.74 -7.67
N ALA A 175 8.64 -22.67 -8.85
CA ALA A 175 8.74 -23.72 -9.86
C ALA A 175 10.06 -23.69 -10.66
N ALA A 176 10.81 -22.59 -10.56
CA ALA A 176 12.07 -22.37 -11.26
C ALA A 176 13.33 -22.62 -10.40
N SER A 177 13.17 -23.06 -9.14
CA SER A 177 14.24 -23.45 -8.21
C SER A 177 14.20 -24.96 -7.95
#